data_AF-A0A520HQA1-F1
#
_entry.id   AF-A0A520HQA1-F1
#
_cell.length_a   1.000
_cell.length_b   1.000
_cell.length_c   1.000
_cell.angle_alpha   90.00
_cell.angle_beta   90.00
_cell.angle_gamma   90.00
#
_symmetry.space_group_name_H-M   'P 1'
#
loop_
_entity.id
_entity.type
_entity.pdbx_description
1 polymer ?
#
loop_
_entity_poly.entity_id
_entity_poly.type
_entity_poly.pdbx_seq_one_letter_code
_entity_poly.pdbx_strand_id
1 'polypeptide(L)'
;LEPDTARVVVGPRRALAVDAARLEGINWLGGDHAGPLTAKVRSMAKPVAARLDGDRLLFDGAEYGVAPGQAAVLYAGDRVLGGGWIADTEAAALAA
;
A
#
# COMPACT_ATOMS: atom_id res chain seq x y z
N LEU A 1 0.51 -5.04 -13.81
CA LEU A 1 0.68 -5.94 -14.97
C LEU A 1 -0.32 -5.47 -16.03
N GLU A 2 0.13 -5.03 -17.20
CA GLU A 2 -0.76 -4.62 -18.30
C GLU A 2 -0.98 -5.82 -19.24
N PRO A 3 -2.19 -6.42 -19.28
CA PRO A 3 -2.42 -7.67 -20.00
C PRO A 3 -2.49 -7.50 -21.52
N ASP A 4 -2.69 -6.28 -22.04
CA ASP A 4 -2.91 -6.06 -23.48
C ASP A 4 -1.63 -5.91 -24.32
N THR A 5 -0.47 -5.65 -23.70
CA THR A 5 0.78 -5.37 -24.45
C THR A 5 1.93 -6.33 -24.19
N ALA A 6 1.74 -7.33 -23.31
CA ALA A 6 2.78 -8.29 -22.91
C ALA A 6 4.13 -7.62 -22.55
N ARG A 7 4.10 -6.36 -22.07
CA ARG A 7 5.29 -5.62 -21.67
C ARG A 7 5.53 -5.79 -20.18
N VAL A 8 6.63 -6.48 -19.87
CA VAL A 8 7.20 -6.49 -18.52
C VAL A 8 8.03 -5.22 -18.38
N VAL A 9 7.56 -4.27 -17.58
CA VAL A 9 8.36 -3.10 -17.19
C VAL A 9 9.38 -3.55 -16.15
N VAL A 10 10.57 -3.95 -16.61
CA VAL A 10 11.75 -4.22 -15.77
C VAL A 10 12.46 -2.88 -15.51
N GLY A 11 11.87 -2.04 -14.66
CA GLY A 11 12.53 -0.87 -14.13
C GLY A 11 13.61 -1.26 -13.12
N PRO A 12 14.70 -0.48 -12.95
CA PRO A 12 15.68 -0.71 -11.90
C PRO A 12 14.97 -0.76 -10.54
N ARG A 13 15.40 -1.64 -9.63
CA ARG A 13 14.73 -1.98 -8.36
C ARG A 13 14.22 -0.79 -7.52
N ARG A 14 14.82 0.39 -7.67
CA ARG A 14 14.45 1.69 -7.07
C ARG A 14 13.23 2.38 -7.69
N ALA A 15 12.88 2.08 -8.93
CA ALA A 15 11.66 2.52 -9.62
C ALA A 15 10.42 1.68 -9.25
N LEU A 16 10.59 0.65 -8.40
CA LEU A 16 9.51 -0.18 -7.87
C LEU A 16 9.08 0.23 -6.45
N ALA A 17 9.68 1.30 -5.92
CA ALA A 17 9.27 1.85 -4.64
C ALA A 17 7.92 2.56 -4.84
N VAL A 18 6.97 2.34 -3.93
CA VAL A 18 5.61 2.86 -3.99
C VAL A 18 5.42 3.80 -2.80
N ASP A 19 5.06 5.04 -3.07
CA ASP A 19 4.81 6.05 -2.03
C ASP A 19 3.33 6.04 -1.60
N ALA A 20 2.43 5.67 -2.50
CA ALA A 20 1.01 5.56 -2.19
C ALA A 20 0.34 4.41 -2.94
N ALA A 21 -0.72 3.86 -2.38
CA ALA A 21 -1.55 2.84 -3.01
C ALA A 21 -3.03 3.16 -2.82
N ARG A 22 -3.84 3.00 -3.86
CA ARG A 22 -5.30 3.15 -3.77
C ARG A 22 -5.92 1.84 -3.34
N LEU A 23 -6.75 1.88 -2.31
CA LEU A 23 -7.46 0.72 -1.79
C LEU A 23 -8.92 0.74 -2.24
N GLU A 24 -9.44 -0.44 -2.59
CA GLU A 24 -10.84 -0.67 -2.90
C GLU A 24 -11.45 -1.70 -1.94
N GLY A 25 -12.76 -1.60 -1.73
CA GLY A 25 -13.48 -2.47 -0.80
C GLY A 25 -12.96 -2.37 0.63
N ILE A 26 -12.61 -1.15 1.07
CA ILE A 26 -12.04 -0.91 2.40
C ILE A 26 -13.07 -1.30 3.46
N ASN A 27 -12.73 -2.30 4.25
CA ASN A 27 -13.46 -2.66 5.45
C ASN A 27 -12.78 -2.02 6.65
N TRP A 28 -13.40 -0.97 7.19
CA TRP A 28 -12.89 -0.26 8.36
C TRP A 28 -13.56 -0.77 9.64
N LEU A 29 -12.74 -1.38 10.51
CA LEU A 29 -13.11 -1.89 11.83
C LEU A 29 -12.60 -0.97 12.96
N GLY A 30 -11.85 0.08 12.62
CA GLY A 30 -11.07 0.93 13.51
C GLY A 30 -11.86 2.01 14.22
N GLY A 31 -13.16 2.14 13.97
CA GLY A 31 -14.00 3.18 14.58
C GLY A 31 -13.50 4.59 14.25
N ASP A 32 -13.33 5.41 15.28
CA ASP A 32 -12.85 6.80 15.24
C ASP A 32 -11.33 6.93 15.44
N HIS A 33 -10.55 5.85 15.18
CA HIS A 33 -9.11 5.88 15.36
C HIS A 33 -8.43 6.95 14.48
N ALA A 34 -7.95 8.01 15.13
CA ALA A 34 -7.13 9.06 14.54
C ALA A 34 -5.73 9.01 15.19
N GLY A 35 -4.89 8.09 14.73
CA GLY A 35 -3.57 7.84 15.29
C GLY A 35 -2.59 7.26 14.27
N PRO A 36 -1.32 7.08 14.67
CA PRO A 36 -0.34 6.42 13.82
C PRO A 36 -0.79 4.99 13.53
N LEU A 37 -0.85 4.64 12.25
CA LEU A 37 -1.20 3.31 11.80
C LEU A 37 -0.03 2.70 11.01
N THR A 38 -0.06 1.39 10.90
CA THR A 38 0.87 0.62 10.08
C THR A 38 0.09 -0.19 9.07
N ALA A 39 0.61 -0.28 7.86
CA ALA A 39 0.04 -1.07 6.80
C ALA A 39 0.90 -2.30 6.52
N LYS A 40 0.23 -3.43 6.34
CA LYS A 40 0.83 -4.67 5.90
C LYS A 40 0.26 -5.02 4.54
N VAL A 41 1.05 -4.76 3.51
CA VAL A 41 0.69 -4.96 2.09
C VAL A 41 1.10 -6.34 1.56
N ARG A 42 1.82 -7.14 2.37
CA ARG A 42 2.28 -8.49 2.02
C ARG A 42 2.28 -9.37 3.27
N SER A 43 1.86 -10.64 3.15
CA SER A 43 1.81 -11.58 4.29
C SER A 43 3.15 -11.73 5.02
N MET A 44 4.26 -11.75 4.27
CA MET A 44 5.64 -11.88 4.79
C MET A 44 6.35 -10.53 5.01
N ALA A 45 5.70 -9.39 4.73
CA ALA A 45 6.29 -8.08 4.98
C ALA A 45 6.09 -7.65 6.44
N LYS A 46 7.02 -6.86 6.96
CA LYS A 46 6.81 -6.14 8.21
C LYS A 46 5.74 -5.06 7.98
N PRO A 47 4.85 -4.81 8.95
CA PRO A 47 4.00 -3.63 8.91
C PRO A 47 4.87 -2.37 8.82
N VAL A 48 4.55 -1.48 7.88
CA VAL A 48 5.26 -0.21 7.69
C VAL A 48 4.38 0.93 8.14
N ALA A 49 4.98 2.01 8.64
CA ALA A 49 4.24 3.21 8.98
C ALA A 49 3.54 3.75 7.72
N ALA A 50 2.24 3.98 7.85
CA ALA A 50 1.41 4.45 6.75
C ALA A 50 0.28 5.33 7.28
N ARG A 51 -0.39 6.03 6.39
CA ARG A 51 -1.57 6.84 6.67
C ARG A 51 -2.64 6.51 5.65
N LEU A 52 -3.88 6.34 6.12
CA LEU A 52 -5.02 6.22 5.25
C LEU A 52 -5.67 7.60 5.11
N ASP A 53 -5.76 8.12 3.89
CA ASP A 53 -6.46 9.34 3.53
C ASP A 53 -7.61 9.00 2.56
N GLY A 54 -8.82 8.86 3.10
CA GLY A 54 -9.96 8.34 2.36
C GLY A 54 -9.72 6.90 1.90
N ASP A 55 -9.53 6.72 0.60
CA ASP A 55 -9.20 5.44 -0.04
C ASP A 55 -7.72 5.28 -0.39
N ARG A 56 -6.89 6.28 -0.11
CA ARG A 56 -5.46 6.28 -0.41
C ARG A 56 -4.64 5.90 0.80
N LEU A 57 -3.82 4.88 0.63
CA LEU A 57 -2.83 4.44 1.60
C LEU A 57 -1.48 5.06 1.26
N LEU A 58 -1.05 6.04 2.04
CA LEU A 58 0.22 6.74 1.93
C LEU A 58 1.25 6.04 2.81
N PHE A 59 2.41 5.67 2.27
CA PHE A 59 3.50 5.09 3.04
C PHE A 59 4.46 6.19 3.52
N ASP A 60 4.90 6.13 4.77
CA ASP A 60 5.89 7.10 5.29
C ASP A 60 7.28 6.86 4.69
N GLY A 61 7.55 5.64 4.22
CA GLY A 61 8.75 5.28 3.47
C GLY A 61 8.39 4.46 2.25
N ALA A 62 9.05 4.74 1.13
CA ALA A 62 8.76 4.11 -0.14
C ALA A 62 8.88 2.57 -0.05
N GLU A 63 7.76 1.88 -0.30
CA GLU A 63 7.66 0.44 -0.05
C GLU A 63 7.72 -0.37 -1.35
N TYR A 64 8.42 -1.50 -1.32
CA TYR A 64 8.67 -2.32 -2.50
C TYR A 64 7.73 -3.52 -2.57
N GLY A 65 7.26 -3.83 -3.79
CA GLY A 65 6.44 -5.00 -4.04
C GLY A 65 5.00 -4.84 -3.54
N VAL A 66 4.49 -3.61 -3.59
CA VAL A 66 3.07 -3.28 -3.54
C VAL A 66 2.55 -3.40 -4.97
N ALA A 67 1.58 -4.26 -5.20
CA ALA A 67 1.01 -4.48 -6.52
C ALA A 67 -0.53 -4.56 -6.47
N PRO A 68 -1.22 -4.11 -7.53
CA PRO A 68 -2.66 -4.31 -7.67
C PRO A 68 -3.06 -5.79 -7.50
N GLY A 69 -4.16 -6.03 -6.80
CA GLY A 69 -4.69 -7.35 -6.45
C GLY A 69 -4.19 -7.91 -5.12
N GLN A 70 -3.23 -7.27 -4.45
CA GLN A 70 -2.82 -7.64 -3.09
C GLN A 70 -3.76 -7.04 -2.04
N ALA A 71 -3.88 -7.70 -0.89
CA ALA A 71 -4.61 -7.15 0.25
C ALA A 71 -3.68 -6.30 1.12
N ALA A 72 -4.13 -5.09 1.49
CA ALA A 72 -3.51 -4.24 2.49
C ALA A 72 -4.30 -4.34 3.79
N VAL A 73 -3.63 -4.68 4.89
CA VAL A 73 -4.23 -4.73 6.23
C VAL A 73 -3.65 -3.60 7.07
N LEU A 74 -4.52 -2.84 7.74
CA LEU A 74 -4.20 -1.69 8.55
C LEU A 74 -4.20 -2.08 10.03
N TYR A 75 -3.18 -1.66 10.76
CA TYR A 75 -2.95 -1.98 12.17
C TYR A 75 -2.64 -0.72 12.99
N ALA A 76 -3.10 -0.69 14.23
CA ALA A 76 -2.62 0.22 15.27
C ALA A 76 -1.98 -0.62 16.39
N GLY A 77 -0.65 -0.70 16.38
CA GLY A 77 0.08 -1.66 17.22
C GLY A 77 -0.35 -3.09 16.88
N ASP A 78 -0.92 -3.80 17.87
CA ASP A 78 -1.39 -5.18 17.71
C ASP A 78 -2.86 -5.31 17.26
N ARG A 79 -3.58 -4.17 17.14
CA ARG A 79 -5.00 -4.18 16.76
C ARG A 79 -5.17 -3.98 15.25
N VAL A 80 -5.99 -4.82 14.62
CA VAL A 80 -6.44 -4.61 13.24
C VAL A 80 -7.47 -3.48 13.20
N LEU A 81 -7.18 -2.43 12.43
CA LEU A 81 -8.11 -1.33 12.15
C LEU A 81 -8.96 -1.60 10.92
N GLY A 82 -8.51 -2.46 10.01
CA GLY A 82 -9.24 -2.75 8.79
C GLY A 82 -8.34 -3.22 7.68
N GLY A 83 -8.84 -3.16 6.46
CA GLY A 83 -8.05 -3.49 5.28
C GLY A 83 -8.86 -3.34 4.00
N GLY A 84 -8.16 -3.42 2.88
CA GLY A 84 -8.75 -3.32 1.55
C GLY A 84 -7.87 -4.00 0.51
N TRP A 85 -8.33 -3.99 -0.73
CA TRP A 85 -7.61 -4.52 -1.86
C TRP A 85 -6.88 -3.39 -2.58
N ILE A 86 -5.59 -3.56 -2.83
CA ILE A 86 -4.82 -2.59 -3.61
C ILE A 86 -5.33 -2.65 -5.05
N ALA A 87 -5.93 -1.56 -5.51
CA ALA A 87 -6.43 -1.44 -6.87
C ALA A 87 -5.43 -0.74 -7.78
N ASP A 88 -4.67 0.20 -7.23
CA ASP A 88 -3.67 0.98 -7.97
C ASP A 88 -2.48 1.34 -7.05
N THR A 89 -1.32 1.59 -7.65
CA THR A 89 -0.08 1.93 -6.92
C THR A 89 0.63 3.10 -7.56
N GLU A 90 0.95 4.11 -6.76
CA GLU A 90 1.71 5.29 -7.16
C GLU A 90 3.18 5.09 -6.85
N ALA A 91 4.00 5.02 -7.92
CA ALA A 91 5.44 4.90 -7.77
C ALA A 91 6.04 6.14 -7.08
N ALA A 92 7.00 5.90 -6.21
CA ALA A 92 7.77 6.96 -5.58
C ALA A 92 8.46 7.79 -6.66
N ALA A 93 8.28 9.12 -6.60
CA ALA A 93 8.99 10.00 -7.51
C ALA A 93 10.50 9.81 -7.27
N LEU A 94 11.24 9.43 -8.30
CA LEU A 94 12.70 9.41 -8.25
C LEU A 94 13.16 10.83 -7.91
N ALA A 95 13.52 11.05 -6.64
CA ALA A 95 14.24 12.25 -6.26
C ALA A 95 15.54 12.25 -7.08
N ALA A 96 15.63 13.22 -8.01
CA ALA A 96 16.75 13.41 -8.92
C ALA A 96 17.97 13.99 -8.19
#